data_AF-A0A1F8NKI5-F1
#
_entry.id   AF-A0A1F8NKI5-F1
#
_cell.length_a   1.000
_cell.length_b   1.000
_cell.length_c   1.000
_cell.angle_alpha   90.00
_cell.angle_beta   90.00
_cell.angle_gamma   90.00
#
_symmetry.space_group_name_H-M   'P 1'
#
loop_
_entity.id
_entity.type
_entity.pdbx_description
1 polymer ?
#
loop_
_entity_poly.entity_id
_entity_poly.type
_entity_poly.pdbx_seq_one_letter_code
_entity_poly.pdbx_strand_id
1 'polypeptide(L)'
;MDPEIGLNVLELGLVRNVAVINGEAKIMMIMTTPFCPYGPALLETTRQQAELGLSLPTSITLSYEPWDPSMMDENARLEWGFF
;
A
#
# COMPACT_ATOMS: atom_id res chain seq x y z
N MET A 1 -7.65 -3.05 1.28
CA MET A 1 -7.66 -3.36 2.73
C MET A 1 -6.86 -4.63 2.91
N ASP A 2 -5.95 -4.66 3.87
CA ASP A 2 -5.21 -5.86 4.24
C ASP A 2 -6.13 -6.75 5.11
N PRO A 3 -6.46 -7.98 4.66
CA PRO A 3 -7.37 -8.86 5.39
C PRO A 3 -6.75 -9.46 6.67
N GLU A 4 -5.42 -9.48 6.81
CA GLU A 4 -4.74 -10.00 8.00
C GLU A 4 -4.74 -8.95 9.12
N ILE A 5 -4.58 -7.68 8.76
CA ILE A 5 -4.43 -6.58 9.72
C ILE A 5 -5.73 -5.79 9.94
N GLY A 6 -6.65 -5.81 8.96
CA GLY A 6 -7.93 -5.11 9.04
C GLY A 6 -7.86 -3.61 8.69
N LEU A 7 -6.71 -3.13 8.22
CA LEU A 7 -6.48 -1.73 7.86
C LEU A 7 -6.21 -1.57 6.36
N ASN A 8 -6.38 -0.36 5.83
CA ASN A 8 -6.11 -0.09 4.42
C ASN A 8 -4.62 0.23 4.14
N VAL A 9 -4.22 0.16 2.87
CA VAL A 9 -2.80 0.30 2.45
C VAL A 9 -2.22 1.70 2.71
N LEU A 10 -3.08 2.72 2.86
CA LEU A 10 -2.68 4.08 3.22
C LEU A 10 -2.52 4.22 4.74
N GLU A 11 -3.48 3.70 5.51
CA GLU A 11 -3.40 3.65 6.99
C GLU A 11 -2.18 2.88 7.47
N LEU A 12 -1.83 1.80 6.78
CA LEU A 12 -0.63 1.01 7.06
C LEU A 12 0.66 1.66 6.55
N GLY A 13 0.59 2.79 5.84
CA GLY A 13 1.79 3.45 5.30
C GLY A 13 2.52 2.65 4.21
N LEU A 14 1.83 1.71 3.55
CA LEU A 14 2.44 0.80 2.58
C LEU A 14 2.73 1.48 1.24
N VAL A 15 2.01 2.54 0.89
CA VAL A 15 2.28 3.33 -0.32
C VAL A 15 3.40 4.33 -0.02
N ARG A 16 4.56 4.14 -0.65
CA ARG A 16 5.77 4.94 -0.43
C ARG A 16 5.88 6.14 -1.37
N ASN A 17 5.43 5.95 -2.60
CA ASN A 17 5.52 6.99 -3.62
C ASN A 17 4.45 6.78 -4.69
N VAL A 18 3.94 7.87 -5.25
CA VAL A 18 3.05 7.90 -6.41
C VAL A 18 3.60 8.96 -7.36
N ALA A 19 4.01 8.54 -8.55
CA ALA A 19 4.51 9.43 -9.60
C ALA A 19 3.76 9.20 -10.91
N VAL A 20 3.44 10.28 -11.62
CA VAL A 20 2.87 10.19 -12.98
C VAL A 20 3.97 10.50 -13.98
N ILE A 21 4.30 9.53 -14.83
CA ILE A 21 5.39 9.64 -15.81
C ILE A 21 4.86 9.18 -17.16
N ASN A 22 4.94 10.05 -18.17
CA ASN A 22 4.48 9.76 -19.54
C ASN A 22 3.03 9.24 -19.64
N GLY A 23 2.13 9.73 -18.78
CA GLY A 23 0.73 9.30 -18.76
C GLY A 23 0.48 7.94 -18.07
N GLU A 24 1.47 7.39 -17.37
CA GLU A 24 1.33 6.20 -16.54
C GLU A 24 1.55 6.57 -15.07
N ALA A 25 0.68 6.09 -14.18
CA ALA A 25 0.88 6.20 -12.75
C ALA A 25 1.76 5.04 -12.26
N LYS A 26 2.85 5.38 -11.58
CA LYS A 26 3.80 4.43 -10.99
C LYS A 26 3.72 4.54 -9.48
N ILE A 27 3.28 3.46 -8.85
CA ILE A 27 3.12 3.40 -7.40
C ILE A 27 4.21 2.49 -6.83
N MET A 28 4.94 3.00 -5.85
CA MET A 28 5.89 2.21 -5.09
C MET A 28 5.24 1.80 -3.77
N MET A 29 5.24 0.50 -3.48
CA MET A 29 4.69 -0.06 -2.26
C MET A 29 5.70 -0.91 -1.50
N ILE A 30 5.50 -1.03 -0.20
CA ILE A 30 6.15 -2.03 0.66
C ILE A 30 5.11 -3.01 1.19
N MET A 31 5.57 -4.07 1.85
CA MET A 31 4.71 -5.07 2.49
C MET A 31 5.01 -5.13 3.98
N THR A 32 3.99 -5.42 4.77
CA THR A 32 4.13 -5.67 6.21
C THR A 32 5.00 -6.91 6.47
N THR A 33 4.89 -7.93 5.60
CA THR A 33 5.76 -9.12 5.62
C THR A 33 6.16 -9.56 4.19
N PRO A 34 7.38 -10.09 4.00
CA PRO A 34 7.92 -10.39 2.66
C PRO A 34 7.26 -11.56 1.92
N PHE A 35 6.42 -12.36 2.60
CA PHE A 35 5.81 -13.58 2.03
C PHE A 35 4.31 -13.69 2.31
N CYS A 36 3.62 -12.56 2.48
CA CYS A 36 2.18 -12.57 2.72
C CYS A 36 1.45 -13.29 1.56
N PRO A 37 0.66 -14.35 1.82
CA PRO A 37 -0.04 -15.09 0.77
C PRO A 37 -1.07 -14.22 0.04
N TYR A 38 -1.57 -13.17 0.69
CA TYR A 38 -2.49 -12.20 0.12
C TYR A 38 -1.81 -11.03 -0.61
N GLY A 39 -0.48 -10.93 -0.55
CA GLY A 39 0.30 -9.84 -1.15
C GLY A 39 -0.06 -9.59 -2.63
N PRO A 40 -0.09 -10.61 -3.51
CA PRO A 40 -0.47 -10.43 -4.90
C PRO A 40 -1.88 -9.84 -5.11
N ALA A 41 -2.85 -10.29 -4.31
CA ALA A 41 -4.23 -9.80 -4.39
C ALA A 41 -4.35 -8.36 -3.88
N LEU A 42 -3.62 -8.02 -2.81
CA LEU A 42 -3.57 -6.67 -2.25
C LEU A 42 -2.97 -5.67 -3.26
N LEU A 43 -1.88 -6.06 -3.93
CA LEU A 43 -1.24 -5.28 -5.00
C LEU A 43 -2.20 -5.06 -6.16
N GLU A 44 -2.83 -6.12 -6.67
CA GLU A 44 -3.74 -5.99 -7.81
C GLU A 44 -4.96 -5.12 -7.48
N THR A 45 -5.55 -5.30 -6.30
CA THR A 45 -6.67 -4.46 -5.85
C THR A 45 -6.24 -3.00 -5.75
N THR A 46 -5.06 -2.73 -5.19
CA THR A 46 -4.53 -1.36 -5.08
C THR A 46 -4.31 -0.76 -6.47
N ARG A 47 -3.76 -1.53 -7.42
CA ARG A 47 -3.51 -1.10 -8.80
C ARG A 47 -4.83 -0.72 -9.50
N GLN A 48 -5.85 -1.56 -9.39
CA GLN A 48 -7.16 -1.32 -9.99
C GLN A 48 -7.84 -0.07 -9.40
N GLN A 49 -7.81 0.09 -8.07
CA GLN A 49 -8.41 1.26 -7.43
C GLN A 49 -7.68 2.55 -7.78
N ALA A 50 -6.35 2.52 -7.86
CA ALA A 50 -5.57 3.67 -8.29
C ALA A 50 -5.82 4.02 -9.77
N GLU A 51 -5.92 3.03 -10.64
CA GLU A 51 -6.24 3.24 -12.06
C GLU A 51 -7.64 3.87 -12.24
N LEU A 52 -8.64 3.42 -11.47
CA LEU A 52 -9.97 4.03 -11.45
C LEU A 52 -9.93 5.48 -10.94
N GLY A 53 -9.21 5.72 -9.83
CA GLY A 53 -9.13 7.05 -9.21
C GLY A 53 -8.35 8.06 -10.03
N LEU A 54 -7.30 7.63 -10.72
CA LEU A 54 -6.43 8.49 -11.53
C LEU A 54 -6.87 8.57 -12.99
N SER A 55 -7.68 7.63 -13.48
CA SER A 55 -8.02 7.46 -14.89
C SER A 55 -6.79 7.35 -15.80
N LEU A 56 -5.73 6.69 -15.30
CA LEU A 56 -4.46 6.48 -15.99
C LEU A 56 -4.03 5.01 -15.84
N PRO A 57 -3.38 4.42 -16.87
CA PRO A 57 -2.70 3.14 -16.73
C PRO A 57 -1.79 3.18 -15.50
N THR A 58 -1.91 2.16 -14.64
CA THR A 58 -1.21 2.13 -13.36
C THR A 58 -0.40 0.86 -13.21
N SER A 59 0.86 1.01 -12.79
CA SER A 59 1.75 -0.08 -12.41
C SER A 59 2.21 0.07 -10.95
N ILE A 60 2.42 -1.07 -10.30
CA ILE A 60 2.92 -1.12 -8.92
C ILE A 60 4.26 -1.82 -8.88
N THR A 61 5.22 -1.23 -8.17
CA THR A 61 6.52 -1.82 -7.88
C THR A 61 6.67 -2.04 -6.38
N LEU A 62 7.13 -3.23 -6.00
CA LEU A 62 7.48 -3.54 -4.63
C LEU A 62 8.90 -3.06 -4.30
N SER A 63 9.03 -2.31 -3.22
CA SER A 63 10.30 -2.00 -2.57
C SER A 63 10.61 -3.06 -1.50
N TYR A 64 11.90 -3.28 -1.25
CA TYR A 64 12.41 -4.16 -0.18
C TYR A 64 12.60 -3.46 1.17
N GLU A 65 12.15 -2.20 1.28
CA GLU A 65 12.17 -1.47 2.54
C GLU A 65 11.33 -2.23 3.60
N PRO A 66 11.91 -2.54 4.78
CA PRO A 66 11.18 -3.22 5.84
C PRO A 66 10.12 -2.28 6.41
N TRP A 67 8.92 -2.81 6.60
CA TRP A 67 7.85 -2.08 7.25
C TRP A 67 8.05 -1.99 8.76
N ASP A 68 7.68 -0.86 9.35
CA ASP A 68 7.67 -0.64 10.79
C ASP A 68 6.32 -0.01 11.21
N PRO A 69 5.73 -0.39 12.37
CA PRO A 69 4.47 0.19 12.83
C PRO A 69 4.47 1.72 12.99
N SER A 70 5.64 2.35 13.15
CA SER A 70 5.75 3.82 13.15
C SER A 70 5.43 4.47 11.78
N MET A 71 5.35 3.68 10.71
CA MET A 71 4.94 4.13 9.38
C MET A 71 3.42 4.27 9.23
N MET A 72 2.64 3.72 10.17
CA MET A 72 1.19 3.82 10.16
C MET A 72 0.73 5.26 10.39
N ASP A 73 -0.44 5.59 9.84
CA ASP A 73 -1.10 6.84 10.20
C ASP A 73 -1.39 6.89 11.71
N GLU A 74 -1.37 8.10 12.29
CA GLU A 74 -1.46 8.30 13.74
C GLU A 74 -2.76 7.69 14.30
N ASN A 75 -3.89 7.89 13.60
CA ASN A 75 -5.17 7.34 13.99
C ASN A 75 -5.18 5.80 13.90
N ALA A 76 -4.64 5.25 12.82
CA ALA A 76 -4.57 3.80 12.61
C ALA A 76 -3.70 3.12 13.68
N ARG A 77 -2.60 3.77 14.09
CA ARG A 77 -1.72 3.27 15.14
C ARG A 77 -2.41 3.23 16.52
N LEU A 78 -3.25 4.23 16.82
CA LEU A 78 -4.06 4.25 18.05
C LEU A 78 -5.12 3.13 18.06
N GLU A 79 -5.82 2.92 16.94
CA GLU A 79 -6.84 1.87 16.82
C GLU A 79 -6.26 0.46 16.92
N TRP A 80 -5.04 0.26 16.41
CA TRP A 80 -4.39 -1.05 16.40
C TRP A 80 -3.80 -1.45 17.77
N GLY A 81 -3.83 -0.54 18.76
CA GLY A 81 -3.49 -0.84 20.16
C GLY A 81 -2.07 -0.49 20.60
N PHE A 82 -1.34 0.33 19.85
CA PHE A 82 -0.05 0.88 20.32
C PHE A 82 -0.29 2.09 21.25
N PHE A 83 -0.10 1.88 22.55
CA PHE A 83 0.02 2.92 23.59
C PHE A 83 1.49 3.17 23.93
#